data_AF-V9PE10-F1
#
_entry.id   AF-V9PE10-F1
#
_cell.length_a   1.000
_cell.length_b   1.000
_cell.length_c   1.000
_cell.angle_alpha   90.00
_cell.angle_beta   90.00
_cell.angle_gamma   90.00
#
_symmetry.space_group_name_H-M   'P 1'
#
loop_
_entity.id
_entity.type
_entity.pdbx_description
1 polymer ?
#
loop_
_entity_poly.entity_id
_entity_poly.type
_entity_poly.pdbx_seq_one_letter_code
_entity_poly.pdbx_strand_id
1 'polypeptide(L)'
;MQHGLDLRNGYYADQYVAKWGIENELTKGHIKKGRNGSYTPFDLLQLSTSDEIVHGRSSGKLFQEFALAMKGARQLVWARGLKALLEIEDKSDEELAEETDKTSITLTPVEDLVFSLLCTYQKRHEYLEAITRDYESGCFGNGEAEILINDLVQTEIRRLENAY
;
A
#
# COMPACT_ATOMS: atom_id res chain seq x y z
N MET A 1 -3.04 -18.58 -43.55
CA MET A 1 -3.87 -17.52 -42.93
C MET A 1 -2.93 -16.53 -42.25
N GLN A 2 -2.51 -15.47 -42.95
CA GLN A 2 -1.43 -14.60 -42.46
C GLN A 2 -1.94 -13.41 -41.63
N HIS A 3 -3.20 -13.00 -41.78
CA HIS A 3 -3.89 -12.09 -40.85
C HIS A 3 -5.39 -12.44 -40.83
N GLY A 4 -5.83 -13.22 -39.84
CA GLY A 4 -7.24 -13.52 -39.61
C GLY A 4 -7.72 -12.82 -38.34
N LEU A 5 -8.71 -11.94 -38.46
CA LEU A 5 -9.38 -11.33 -37.31
C LEU A 5 -10.43 -12.31 -36.77
N ASP A 6 -10.19 -12.86 -35.58
CA ASP A 6 -11.15 -13.72 -34.87
C ASP A 6 -12.07 -12.83 -34.01
N LEU A 7 -13.30 -12.58 -34.49
CA LEU A 7 -14.33 -11.86 -33.74
C LEU A 7 -15.17 -12.85 -32.94
N ARG A 8 -14.91 -12.93 -31.63
CA ARG A 8 -15.71 -13.73 -30.70
C ARG A 8 -16.84 -12.89 -30.10
N ASN A 9 -18.02 -13.47 -29.98
CA ASN A 9 -19.18 -12.82 -29.37
C ASN A 9 -19.06 -12.77 -27.83
N GLY A 10 -19.91 -11.95 -27.20
CA GLY A 10 -19.89 -11.72 -25.75
C GLY A 10 -20.28 -12.91 -24.86
N TYR A 11 -20.65 -14.07 -25.42
CA TYR A 11 -21.01 -15.24 -24.62
C TYR A 11 -19.86 -15.77 -23.75
N TYR A 12 -18.62 -15.56 -24.17
CA TYR A 12 -17.43 -15.94 -23.39
C TYR A 12 -16.94 -14.82 -22.46
N ALA A 13 -17.52 -13.62 -22.53
CA ALA A 13 -17.14 -12.51 -21.66
C ALA A 13 -17.45 -12.85 -20.20
N ASP A 14 -18.56 -13.54 -19.93
CA ASP A 14 -18.92 -14.00 -18.58
C ASP A 14 -17.80 -14.87 -17.97
N GLN A 15 -17.21 -15.78 -18.73
CA GLN A 15 -16.10 -16.63 -18.27
C GLN A 15 -14.81 -15.85 -17.96
N TYR A 16 -14.63 -14.66 -18.55
CA TYR A 16 -13.48 -13.80 -18.32
C TYR A 16 -13.72 -12.78 -17.21
N VAL A 17 -14.93 -12.22 -17.14
CA VAL A 17 -15.36 -11.19 -16.18
C VAL A 17 -15.68 -11.81 -14.82
N ALA A 18 -16.31 -12.99 -14.77
CA ALA A 18 -16.61 -13.71 -13.54
C ALA A 18 -15.42 -14.50 -12.98
N LYS A 19 -14.25 -14.43 -13.64
CA LYS A 19 -13.04 -15.07 -13.14
C LYS A 19 -12.56 -14.29 -11.93
N TRP A 20 -12.72 -14.89 -10.75
CA TRP A 20 -12.11 -14.42 -9.51
C TRP A 20 -10.63 -14.05 -9.77
N GLY A 21 -10.23 -12.82 -9.42
CA GLY A 21 -8.88 -12.33 -9.63
C GLY A 21 -8.68 -11.40 -10.82
N ILE A 22 -9.73 -11.01 -11.55
CA ILE A 22 -9.61 -9.97 -12.59
C ILE A 22 -9.16 -8.63 -12.00
N GLU A 23 -9.63 -8.31 -10.80
CA GLU A 23 -9.20 -7.17 -10.00
C GLU A 23 -7.72 -7.28 -9.66
N ASN A 24 -7.25 -8.48 -9.31
CA ASN A 24 -5.83 -8.72 -9.06
C ASN A 24 -5.02 -8.62 -10.37
N GLU A 25 -5.55 -9.06 -11.49
CA GLU A 25 -4.87 -8.97 -12.78
C GLU A 25 -4.75 -7.51 -13.29
N LEU A 26 -5.81 -6.72 -13.10
CA LEU A 26 -5.88 -5.30 -13.48
C LEU A 26 -5.04 -4.42 -12.56
N THR A 27 -5.10 -4.65 -11.25
CA THR A 27 -4.52 -3.72 -10.26
C THR A 27 -3.15 -4.19 -9.72
N LYS A 28 -2.88 -5.50 -9.71
CA LYS A 28 -1.65 -6.08 -9.14
C LYS A 28 -0.65 -6.53 -10.20
N GLY A 29 -0.59 -5.80 -11.33
CA GLY A 29 0.42 -6.03 -12.37
C GLY A 29 1.86 -6.02 -11.84
N HIS A 30 2.12 -5.26 -10.76
CA HIS A 30 3.42 -5.19 -10.09
C HIS A 30 3.85 -6.49 -9.37
N ILE A 31 2.91 -7.41 -9.10
CA ILE A 31 3.20 -8.72 -8.48
C ILE A 31 3.61 -9.75 -9.55
N LYS A 32 3.31 -9.48 -10.83
CA LYS A 32 3.66 -10.40 -11.91
C LYS A 32 5.19 -10.55 -11.99
N LYS A 33 5.64 -11.80 -12.04
CA LYS A 33 7.05 -12.13 -12.31
C LYS A 33 7.26 -12.46 -13.77
N GLY A 34 8.42 -12.09 -14.29
CA GLY A 34 8.89 -12.45 -15.60
C GLY A 34 8.97 -13.97 -15.79
N ARG A 35 8.75 -14.43 -17.02
CA ARG A 35 8.80 -15.86 -17.40
C ARG A 35 9.75 -16.07 -18.56
N ASN A 36 10.28 -17.28 -18.72
CA ASN A 36 11.14 -17.66 -19.85
C ASN A 36 12.34 -16.70 -20.06
N GLY A 37 12.98 -16.28 -18.97
CA GLY A 37 14.13 -15.37 -19.02
C GLY A 37 13.77 -13.90 -19.30
N SER A 38 12.49 -13.54 -19.34
CA SER A 38 12.04 -12.14 -19.30
C SER A 38 11.99 -11.62 -17.86
N TYR A 39 12.01 -10.30 -17.71
CA TYR A 39 11.92 -9.60 -16.43
C TYR A 39 10.85 -8.52 -16.50
N THR A 40 10.02 -8.42 -15.47
CA THR A 40 9.14 -7.26 -15.31
C THR A 40 9.93 -6.06 -14.78
N PRO A 41 9.39 -4.84 -14.90
CA PRO A 41 10.01 -3.68 -14.28
C PRO A 41 10.25 -3.86 -12.77
N PHE A 42 9.34 -4.53 -12.05
CA PHE A 42 9.51 -4.76 -10.62
C PHE A 42 10.51 -5.87 -10.29
N ASP A 43 10.69 -6.86 -11.18
CA ASP A 43 11.83 -7.79 -11.09
C ASP A 43 13.16 -7.03 -11.26
N LEU A 44 13.23 -6.08 -12.20
CA LEU A 44 14.41 -5.23 -12.41
C LEU A 44 14.69 -4.34 -11.19
N LEU A 45 13.65 -3.78 -10.56
CA LEU A 45 13.79 -3.05 -9.30
C LEU A 45 14.35 -3.96 -8.20
N GLN A 46 13.84 -5.17 -8.07
CA GLN A 46 14.35 -6.13 -7.09
C GLN A 46 15.83 -6.47 -7.36
N LEU A 47 16.20 -6.74 -8.60
CA LEU A 47 17.58 -7.05 -8.99
C LEU A 47 18.53 -5.86 -8.78
N SER A 48 18.01 -4.64 -8.84
CA SER A 48 18.82 -3.43 -8.64
C SER A 48 19.39 -3.29 -7.23
N THR A 49 18.81 -3.94 -6.21
CA THR A 49 19.36 -3.90 -4.84
C THR A 49 20.72 -4.58 -4.73
N SER A 50 21.07 -5.42 -5.69
CA SER A 50 22.34 -6.14 -5.77
C SER A 50 23.15 -5.76 -7.02
N ASP A 51 22.79 -4.66 -7.69
CA ASP A 51 23.45 -4.15 -8.90
C ASP A 51 23.59 -5.18 -10.04
N GLU A 52 22.65 -6.13 -10.12
CA GLU A 52 22.69 -7.21 -11.10
C GLU A 52 22.65 -6.69 -12.55
N ILE A 53 23.36 -7.37 -13.45
CA ILE A 53 23.43 -7.03 -14.87
C ILE A 53 22.41 -7.86 -15.64
N VAL A 54 21.46 -7.18 -16.29
CA VAL A 54 20.43 -7.79 -17.12
C VAL A 54 20.62 -7.33 -18.57
N HIS A 55 20.76 -8.27 -19.50
CA HIS A 55 21.00 -8.00 -20.93
C HIS A 55 22.15 -6.99 -21.19
N GLY A 56 23.24 -7.10 -20.41
CA GLY A 56 24.42 -6.23 -20.55
C GLY A 56 24.26 -4.82 -20.01
N ARG A 57 23.17 -4.53 -19.28
CA ARG A 57 22.92 -3.23 -18.63
C ARG A 57 22.61 -3.44 -17.15
N SER A 58 22.93 -2.44 -16.31
CA SER A 58 22.52 -2.46 -14.90
C SER A 58 21.00 -2.52 -14.79
N SER A 59 20.50 -3.44 -13.98
CA SER A 59 19.08 -3.59 -13.64
C SER A 59 18.48 -2.29 -13.10
N GLY A 60 19.22 -1.54 -12.27
CA GLY A 60 18.80 -0.22 -11.79
C GLY A 60 18.61 0.81 -12.91
N LYS A 61 19.49 0.83 -13.92
CA LYS A 61 19.34 1.72 -15.09
C LYS A 61 18.13 1.32 -15.94
N LEU A 62 17.88 0.03 -16.13
CA LEU A 62 16.71 -0.45 -16.86
C LEU A 62 15.41 -0.10 -16.14
N PHE A 63 15.38 -0.23 -14.81
CA PHE A 63 14.23 0.21 -14.02
C PHE A 63 14.04 1.74 -14.07
N GLN A 64 15.13 2.51 -14.03
CA GLN A 64 15.07 3.97 -14.15
C GLN A 64 14.43 4.41 -15.48
N GLU A 65 14.76 3.76 -16.59
CA GLU A 65 14.13 4.03 -17.89
C GLU A 65 12.63 3.79 -17.85
N PHE A 66 12.20 2.66 -17.28
CA PHE A 66 10.79 2.38 -17.07
C PHE A 66 10.12 3.46 -16.20
N ALA A 67 10.73 3.82 -15.07
CA ALA A 67 10.17 4.82 -14.15
C ALA A 67 10.03 6.19 -14.81
N LEU A 68 11.00 6.60 -15.62
CA LEU A 68 10.94 7.86 -16.38
C LEU A 68 9.86 7.82 -17.46
N ALA A 69 9.77 6.73 -18.23
CA ALA A 69 8.78 6.57 -19.29
C ALA A 69 7.34 6.48 -18.76
N MET A 70 7.16 5.89 -17.58
CA MET A 70 5.84 5.71 -16.97
C MET A 70 5.43 6.86 -16.05
N LYS A 71 6.31 7.84 -15.80
CA LYS A 71 5.99 8.98 -14.95
C LYS A 71 4.84 9.79 -15.55
N GLY A 72 3.72 9.86 -14.82
CA GLY A 72 2.50 10.56 -15.27
C GLY A 72 1.63 9.75 -16.23
N ALA A 73 2.01 8.52 -16.58
CA ALA A 73 1.17 7.63 -17.37
C ALA A 73 0.00 7.10 -16.51
N ARG A 74 -1.22 7.16 -17.06
CA ARG A 74 -2.40 6.59 -16.42
C ARG A 74 -2.40 5.08 -16.64
N GLN A 75 -2.36 4.30 -15.57
CA GLN A 75 -2.35 2.82 -15.63
C GLN A 75 -3.72 2.23 -15.97
N LEU A 76 -4.79 2.83 -15.42
CA LEU A 76 -6.17 2.44 -15.66
C LEU A 76 -6.96 3.70 -16.02
N VAL A 77 -7.72 3.60 -17.11
CA VAL A 77 -8.65 4.65 -17.54
C VAL A 77 -9.96 3.99 -17.92
N TRP A 78 -11.06 4.66 -17.59
CA TRP A 78 -12.36 4.28 -18.10
C TRP A 78 -12.39 4.47 -19.62
N ALA A 79 -12.97 3.50 -20.34
CA ALA A 79 -13.28 3.71 -21.74
C ALA A 79 -14.24 4.91 -21.87
N ARG A 80 -14.12 5.65 -22.97
CA ARG A 80 -14.94 6.84 -23.20
C ARG A 80 -16.43 6.46 -23.13
N GLY A 81 -17.19 7.13 -22.26
CA GLY A 81 -18.62 6.89 -22.06
C GLY A 81 -18.98 5.68 -21.19
N LEU A 82 -18.02 4.88 -20.73
CA LEU A 82 -18.31 3.69 -19.92
C LEU A 82 -18.88 4.04 -18.54
N LYS A 83 -18.37 5.10 -17.90
CA LYS A 83 -18.92 5.59 -16.63
C LYS A 83 -20.39 5.99 -16.75
N ALA A 84 -20.72 6.78 -17.78
CA ALA A 84 -22.09 7.19 -18.07
C ALA A 84 -23.00 5.99 -18.36
N LEU A 85 -22.50 4.99 -19.10
CA LEU A 85 -23.25 3.75 -19.38
C LEU A 85 -23.56 2.95 -18.10
N LEU A 86 -22.65 2.95 -17.14
CA LEU A 86 -22.80 2.24 -15.86
C LEU A 86 -23.45 3.09 -14.77
N GLU A 87 -23.94 4.29 -15.11
CA GLU A 87 -24.53 5.24 -14.15
C GLU A 87 -23.59 5.58 -12.98
N ILE A 88 -22.28 5.54 -13.21
CA ILE A 88 -21.25 5.91 -12.23
C ILE A 88 -21.03 7.42 -12.32
N GLU A 89 -21.23 8.10 -11.20
CA GLU A 89 -21.02 9.54 -11.08
C GLU A 89 -19.55 9.92 -11.31
N ASP A 90 -19.33 11.00 -12.07
CA ASP A 90 -18.00 11.59 -12.28
C ASP A 90 -17.66 12.49 -11.10
N LYS A 91 -16.91 11.93 -10.14
CA LYS A 91 -16.34 12.67 -9.01
C LYS A 91 -14.97 13.23 -9.33
N SER A 92 -14.66 14.41 -8.81
CA SER A 92 -13.32 15.00 -8.88
C SER A 92 -12.33 14.25 -7.99
N ASP A 93 -11.02 14.44 -8.22
CA ASP A 93 -9.99 13.83 -7.38
C ASP A 93 -10.10 14.33 -5.91
N GLU A 94 -10.53 15.58 -5.70
CA GLU A 94 -10.81 16.16 -4.38
C GLU A 94 -12.02 15.49 -3.71
N GLU A 95 -13.12 15.31 -4.43
CA GLU A 95 -14.32 14.65 -3.91
C GLU A 95 -14.03 13.19 -3.53
N LEU A 96 -13.23 12.48 -4.34
CA LEU A 96 -12.78 11.12 -4.05
C LEU A 96 -11.84 11.03 -2.84
N ALA A 97 -10.98 12.05 -2.62
CA ALA A 97 -10.11 12.09 -1.46
C ALA A 97 -10.89 12.34 -0.15
N GLU A 98 -11.92 13.18 -0.21
CA GLU A 98 -12.83 13.40 0.93
C GLU A 98 -13.73 12.18 1.18
N GLU A 99 -14.08 11.45 0.12
CA GLU A 99 -14.78 10.16 0.16
C GLU A 99 -13.83 9.02 0.57
N THR A 100 -13.08 9.22 1.66
CA THR A 100 -12.41 8.11 2.32
C THR A 100 -13.48 7.26 3.00
N ASP A 101 -13.58 5.98 2.64
CA ASP A 101 -14.34 4.99 3.40
C ASP A 101 -13.97 5.15 4.88
N LYS A 102 -14.86 5.73 5.69
CA LYS A 102 -14.69 6.03 7.12
C LYS A 102 -14.63 4.74 7.95
N THR A 103 -13.67 3.87 7.64
CA THR A 103 -13.42 2.60 8.31
C THR A 103 -12.44 2.75 9.46
N SER A 104 -11.76 3.89 9.58
CA SER A 104 -10.92 4.21 10.72
C SER A 104 -11.63 5.16 11.67
N ILE A 105 -11.61 4.82 12.96
CA ILE A 105 -11.96 5.73 14.05
C ILE A 105 -10.67 6.30 14.64
N THR A 106 -10.68 7.58 15.01
CA THR A 106 -9.61 8.17 15.82
C THR A 106 -9.83 7.78 17.28
N LEU A 107 -8.88 7.07 17.88
CA LEU A 107 -8.94 6.68 19.28
C LEU A 107 -8.47 7.84 20.20
N THR A 108 -7.19 8.21 20.13
CA THR A 108 -6.62 9.34 20.89
C THR A 108 -5.50 10.03 20.10
N PRO A 109 -5.31 11.35 20.25
CA PRO A 109 -4.02 11.96 19.93
C PRO A 109 -2.93 11.47 20.90
N VAL A 110 -1.69 11.40 20.42
CA VAL A 110 -0.51 11.07 21.23
C VAL A 110 0.39 12.30 21.28
N GLU A 111 0.81 12.69 22.47
CA GLU A 111 1.73 13.83 22.65
C GLU A 111 3.11 13.53 22.04
N ASP A 112 3.77 14.56 21.49
CA ASP A 112 5.06 14.41 20.80
C ASP A 112 6.15 13.76 21.66
N LEU A 113 6.18 14.09 22.95
CA LEU A 113 7.14 13.51 23.90
C LEU A 113 6.91 12.00 24.05
N VAL A 114 5.65 11.59 24.24
CA VAL A 114 5.27 10.17 24.35
C VAL A 114 5.58 9.45 23.04
N PHE A 115 5.25 10.04 21.90
CA PHE A 115 5.54 9.46 20.59
C PHE A 115 7.05 9.27 20.36
N SER A 116 7.87 10.24 20.78
CA SER A 116 9.33 10.16 20.74
C SER A 116 9.86 8.99 21.60
N LEU A 117 9.31 8.79 22.80
CA LEU A 117 9.66 7.66 23.66
C LEU A 117 9.25 6.33 23.02
N LEU A 118 8.02 6.22 22.52
CA LEU A 118 7.55 5.04 21.78
C LEU A 118 8.47 4.72 20.59
N CYS A 119 9.01 5.74 19.92
CA CYS A 119 9.96 5.55 18.84
C CYS A 119 11.34 5.09 19.31
N THR A 120 11.87 5.74 20.35
CA THR A 120 13.18 5.45 20.94
C THR A 120 13.26 4.02 21.45
N TYR A 121 12.20 3.57 22.11
CA TYR A 121 12.09 2.21 22.67
C TYR A 121 11.41 1.20 21.72
N GLN A 122 11.09 1.60 20.49
CA GLN A 122 10.44 0.77 19.46
C GLN A 122 9.09 0.13 19.88
N LYS A 123 8.36 0.77 20.80
CA LYS A 123 7.09 0.29 21.37
C LYS A 123 5.82 0.71 20.64
N ARG A 124 5.94 1.31 19.45
CA ARG A 124 4.79 1.79 18.66
C ARG A 124 3.72 0.70 18.40
N HIS A 125 4.15 -0.50 18.05
CA HIS A 125 3.22 -1.60 17.76
C HIS A 125 2.50 -2.09 19.03
N GLU A 126 3.22 -2.28 20.13
CA GLU A 126 2.66 -2.64 21.44
C GLU A 126 1.64 -1.60 21.92
N TYR A 127 1.94 -0.31 21.74
CA TYR A 127 1.01 0.76 22.07
C TYR A 127 -0.27 0.70 21.23
N LEU A 128 -0.16 0.45 19.92
CA LEU A 128 -1.34 0.33 19.04
C LEU A 128 -2.20 -0.88 19.41
N GLU A 129 -1.60 -2.02 19.77
CA GLU A 129 -2.35 -3.18 20.25
C GLU A 129 -3.04 -2.89 21.59
N ALA A 130 -2.30 -2.32 22.54
CA ALA A 130 -2.80 -1.99 23.87
C ALA A 130 -3.99 -1.03 23.79
N ILE A 131 -3.88 0.05 23.02
CA ILE A 131 -4.97 1.04 22.90
C ILE A 131 -6.19 0.49 22.17
N THR A 132 -6.00 -0.46 21.26
CA THR A 132 -7.10 -1.16 20.60
C THR A 132 -7.84 -2.04 21.60
N ARG A 133 -7.13 -2.83 22.42
CA ARG A 133 -7.74 -3.64 23.48
C ARG A 133 -8.44 -2.80 24.53
N ASP A 134 -7.85 -1.69 24.93
CA ASP A 134 -8.44 -0.77 25.91
C ASP A 134 -9.76 -0.19 25.40
N TYR A 135 -9.82 0.14 24.10
CA TYR A 135 -11.04 0.57 23.45
C TYR A 135 -12.10 -0.54 23.40
N GLU A 136 -11.73 -1.74 22.96
CA GLU A 136 -12.64 -2.88 22.83
C GLU A 136 -13.21 -3.36 24.18
N SER A 137 -12.42 -3.28 25.25
CA SER A 137 -12.79 -3.69 26.61
C SER A 137 -13.48 -2.59 27.42
N GLY A 138 -13.52 -1.35 26.91
CA GLY A 138 -14.14 -0.20 27.57
C GLY A 138 -13.32 0.41 28.71
N CYS A 139 -12.04 0.07 28.84
CA CYS A 139 -11.09 0.69 29.79
C CYS A 139 -10.20 1.76 29.12
N PHE A 140 -10.78 2.47 28.15
CA PHE A 140 -10.06 3.49 27.39
C PHE A 140 -9.53 4.62 28.30
N GLY A 141 -8.22 4.87 28.26
CA GLY A 141 -7.54 5.91 29.05
C GLY A 141 -7.09 5.47 30.45
N ASN A 142 -7.32 4.23 30.85
CA ASN A 142 -6.81 3.67 32.12
C ASN A 142 -6.37 2.21 32.02
N GLY A 143 -6.16 1.71 30.80
CA GLY A 143 -5.78 0.34 30.52
C GLY A 143 -4.29 0.15 30.20
N GLU A 144 -4.01 -0.87 29.40
CA GLU A 144 -2.65 -1.32 29.05
C GLU A 144 -1.82 -0.22 28.38
N ALA A 145 -2.45 0.65 27.58
CA ALA A 145 -1.76 1.70 26.84
C ALA A 145 -1.15 2.75 27.78
N GLU A 146 -1.88 3.11 28.84
CA GLU A 146 -1.44 4.09 29.83
C GLU A 146 -0.33 3.52 30.72
N ILE A 147 -0.44 2.24 31.09
CA ILE A 147 0.61 1.53 31.84
C ILE A 147 1.91 1.50 31.03
N LEU A 148 1.82 1.16 29.74
CA LEU A 148 2.98 1.14 28.84
C LEU A 148 3.66 2.52 28.75
N ILE A 149 2.88 3.60 28.59
CA ILE A 149 3.43 4.96 28.56
C ILE A 149 4.15 5.27 29.88
N ASN A 150 3.49 5.02 31.00
CA ASN A 150 4.07 5.28 32.32
C ASN A 150 5.39 4.52 32.53
N ASP A 151 5.44 3.24 32.16
CA ASP A 151 6.66 2.43 32.26
C ASP A 151 7.80 2.99 31.40
N LEU A 152 7.50 3.46 30.19
CA LEU A 152 8.48 4.09 29.31
C LEU A 152 9.00 5.41 29.88
N VAL A 153 8.10 6.25 30.39
CA VAL A 153 8.46 7.52 31.04
C VAL A 153 9.36 7.26 32.24
N GLN A 154 9.00 6.32 33.12
CA GLN A 154 9.81 5.97 34.29
C GLN A 154 11.16 5.35 33.90
N THR A 155 11.23 4.63 32.77
CA THR A 155 12.48 4.08 32.26
C THR A 155 13.40 5.18 31.73
N GLU A 156 12.87 6.16 31.00
CA GLU A 156 13.67 7.28 30.51
C GLU A 156 14.11 8.19 31.65
N ILE A 157 13.26 8.47 32.65
CA ILE A 157 13.65 9.21 33.86
C ILE A 157 14.85 8.55 34.54
N ARG A 158 14.76 7.24 34.83
CA ARG A 158 15.86 6.49 35.45
C ARG A 158 17.12 6.50 34.60
N ARG A 159 17.00 6.45 33.27
CA ARG A 159 18.14 6.54 32.37
C ARG A 159 18.83 7.90 32.47
N LEU A 160 18.05 8.98 32.51
CA LEU A 160 18.56 10.34 32.62
C LEU A 160 19.20 10.56 33.99
N GLU A 161 18.60 10.09 35.08
CA GLU A 161 19.16 10.18 36.44
C GLU A 161 20.51 9.47 36.55
N ASN A 162 20.69 8.31 35.90
CA ASN A 162 21.95 7.57 35.89
C ASN A 162 23.00 8.13 34.92
N ALA A 163 22.64 9.10 34.09
CA ALA A 163 23.56 9.77 33.16
C ALA A 163 24.24 11.00 33.77
N TYR A 164 23.82 11.44 34.96
CA TYR A 164 24.38 12.54 35.75
C TYR A 164 25.04 12.02 37.03
#